data_AF-A0A6N2YMT2-F1
#
_entry.id   AF-A0A6N2YMT2-F1
#
_cell.length_a   1.000
_cell.length_b   1.000
_cell.length_c   1.000
_cell.angle_alpha   90.00
_cell.angle_beta   90.00
_cell.angle_gamma   90.00
#
_symmetry.space_group_name_H-M   'P 1'
#
loop_
_entity.id
_entity.type
_entity.pdbx_description
1 polymer ?
#
loop_
_entity_poly.entity_id
_entity_poly.type
_entity_poly.pdbx_seq_one_letter_code
_entity_poly.pdbx_strand_id
1 'polypeptide(L)'
;MNNAFKDAIKAGRPQIGLWLGLTSSYSAELLAGAGFDWLLIDGEHAPNSVQTILTQLQAIAPYPSQPVVRPSWNDPVQIKQLLDIGAQTLLVPMVQNADEARLAVKATRYPPAGIRGVGSALARASRWNRVPDYLHQVNDAMCVLVQIETREALSNLPQILDVEGVDGVFIGPADLSADMGFSGNPQHPEVQAAIEHAIGQIRAAGKAPGILMANEQLAKRYLQLGALFVAVGVDTTLLARGAEALAARFGAEKTAEDSSGVY
;
A
#
# COMPACT_ATOMS: atom_id res chain seq x y z
N MET A 1 -0.32 -6.91 20.85
CA MET A 1 -0.99 -6.14 19.76
C MET A 1 -0.88 -6.97 18.49
N ASN A 2 -1.97 -7.27 17.78
CA ASN A 2 -1.90 -8.12 16.58
C ASN A 2 -1.97 -7.30 15.29
N ASN A 3 -1.29 -7.73 14.23
CA ASN A 3 -1.42 -7.17 12.88
C ASN A 3 -1.96 -8.26 11.95
N ALA A 4 -3.29 -8.30 11.79
CA ALA A 4 -3.97 -9.37 11.07
C ALA A 4 -3.60 -9.42 9.58
N PHE A 5 -3.30 -8.27 8.97
CA PHE A 5 -2.82 -8.20 7.58
C PHE A 5 -1.45 -8.88 7.45
N LYS A 6 -0.51 -8.56 8.35
CA LYS A 6 0.82 -9.20 8.38
C LYS A 6 0.71 -10.71 8.53
N ASP A 7 -0.14 -11.17 9.45
CA ASP A 7 -0.38 -12.60 9.67
C ASP A 7 -0.95 -13.28 8.42
N ALA A 8 -1.85 -12.63 7.70
CA ALA A 8 -2.47 -13.16 6.50
C ALA A 8 -1.47 -13.33 5.35
N ILE A 9 -0.67 -12.31 5.06
CA ILE A 9 0.34 -12.40 3.99
C ILE A 9 1.44 -13.42 4.34
N LYS A 10 1.85 -13.51 5.62
CA LYS A 10 2.80 -14.54 6.09
C LYS A 10 2.25 -15.95 5.95
N ALA A 11 0.94 -16.13 6.19
CA ALA A 11 0.27 -17.40 5.97
C ALA A 11 -0.03 -17.70 4.50
N GLY A 12 0.38 -16.84 3.56
CA GLY A 12 0.13 -17.04 2.13
C GLY A 12 -1.32 -16.88 1.72
N ARG A 13 -2.16 -16.20 2.52
CA ARG A 13 -3.54 -15.90 2.17
C ARG A 13 -3.58 -14.63 1.32
N PRO A 14 -4.14 -14.68 0.09
CA PRO A 14 -4.35 -13.47 -0.69
C PRO A 14 -5.26 -12.49 0.05
N GLN A 15 -4.98 -11.19 -0.09
CA GLN A 15 -5.68 -10.08 0.54
C GLN A 15 -6.09 -9.08 -0.55
N ILE A 16 -7.40 -8.87 -0.70
CA ILE A 16 -7.98 -7.98 -1.70
C ILE A 16 -8.18 -6.60 -1.09
N GLY A 17 -7.70 -5.57 -1.78
CA GLY A 17 -7.72 -4.21 -1.25
C GLY A 17 -8.35 -3.18 -2.15
N LEU A 18 -8.62 -2.02 -1.56
CA LEU A 18 -9.08 -0.82 -2.25
C LEU A 18 -8.17 0.37 -1.90
N TRP A 19 -7.85 1.19 -2.90
CA TRP A 19 -7.09 2.43 -2.72
C TRP A 19 -8.00 3.58 -2.30
N LEU A 20 -7.61 4.32 -1.26
CA LEU A 20 -8.35 5.45 -0.71
C LEU A 20 -7.64 6.77 -1.04
N GLY A 21 -8.14 7.48 -2.05
CA GLY A 21 -7.71 8.81 -2.47
C GLY A 21 -8.66 9.94 -2.07
N LEU A 22 -9.89 9.65 -1.62
CA LEU A 22 -10.89 10.68 -1.27
C LEU A 22 -10.53 11.51 -0.02
N THR A 23 -9.52 11.11 0.75
CA THR A 23 -8.96 11.88 1.88
C THR A 23 -10.01 12.30 2.92
N SER A 24 -10.95 11.40 3.22
CA SER A 24 -12.07 11.68 4.12
C SER A 24 -12.31 10.49 5.04
N SER A 25 -12.44 10.77 6.34
CA SER A 25 -12.81 9.73 7.31
C SER A 25 -14.22 9.19 7.08
N TYR A 26 -15.12 9.99 6.52
CA TYR A 26 -16.50 9.57 6.24
C TYR A 26 -16.56 8.55 5.09
N SER A 27 -15.87 8.82 3.97
CA SER A 27 -15.79 7.85 2.87
C SER A 27 -14.96 6.62 3.24
N ALA A 28 -13.92 6.79 4.07
CA ALA A 28 -13.15 5.66 4.57
C ALA A 28 -14.00 4.71 5.44
N GLU A 29 -14.84 5.24 6.34
CA GLU A 29 -15.79 4.43 7.11
C GLU A 29 -16.77 3.69 6.19
N LEU A 30 -17.36 4.41 5.23
CA LEU A 30 -18.29 3.84 4.26
C LEU A 30 -17.67 2.65 3.51
N LEU A 31 -16.42 2.79 3.08
CA LEU A 31 -15.69 1.76 2.33
C LEU A 31 -15.15 0.64 3.22
N ALA A 32 -14.92 0.88 4.51
CA ALA A 32 -14.55 -0.17 5.47
C ALA A 32 -15.67 -1.20 5.69
N GLY A 33 -16.91 -0.83 5.41
CA GLY A 33 -18.05 -1.75 5.39
C GLY A 33 -18.19 -2.58 4.10
N ALA A 34 -17.39 -2.32 3.06
CA ALA A 34 -17.57 -2.92 1.74
C ALA A 34 -17.03 -4.35 1.60
N GLY A 35 -16.28 -4.85 2.59
CA GLY A 35 -15.79 -6.23 2.61
C GLY A 35 -14.40 -6.46 2.01
N PHE A 36 -13.61 -5.41 1.79
CA PHE A 36 -12.19 -5.56 1.44
C PHE A 36 -11.37 -6.10 2.62
N ASP A 37 -10.32 -6.87 2.36
CA ASP A 37 -9.39 -7.32 3.39
C ASP A 37 -8.53 -6.16 3.91
N TRP A 38 -8.16 -5.24 3.02
CA TRP A 38 -7.34 -4.08 3.36
C TRP A 38 -7.71 -2.81 2.59
N LEU A 39 -7.34 -1.67 3.15
CA LEU A 39 -7.58 -0.35 2.57
C LEU A 39 -6.27 0.46 2.59
N LEU A 40 -5.86 0.98 1.43
CA LEU A 40 -4.65 1.80 1.32
C LEU A 40 -5.01 3.27 1.50
N ILE A 41 -4.58 3.89 2.60
CA ILE A 41 -4.68 5.34 2.80
C ILE A 41 -3.46 5.99 2.16
N ASP A 42 -3.69 6.73 1.07
CA ASP A 42 -2.63 7.25 0.24
C ASP A 42 -2.11 8.61 0.72
N GLY A 43 -0.92 8.64 1.30
CA GLY A 43 -0.22 9.85 1.72
C GLY A 43 0.72 10.43 0.66
N GLU A 44 0.86 9.80 -0.50
CA GLU A 44 1.79 10.22 -1.56
C GLU A 44 1.08 11.00 -2.66
N HIS A 45 0.03 10.40 -3.23
CA HIS A 45 -0.65 10.97 -4.39
C HIS A 45 -2.02 11.57 -4.09
N ALA A 46 -2.55 11.35 -2.89
CA ALA A 46 -3.76 12.02 -2.41
C ALA A 46 -3.39 13.10 -1.39
N PRO A 47 -4.22 14.14 -1.21
CA PRO A 47 -3.92 15.30 -0.36
C PRO A 47 -4.03 15.00 1.15
N ASN A 48 -3.50 13.86 1.59
CA ASN A 48 -3.46 13.45 2.99
C ASN A 48 -2.32 14.13 3.75
N SER A 49 -2.61 14.48 5.00
CA SER A 49 -1.61 14.79 6.02
C SER A 49 -1.62 13.71 7.11
N VAL A 50 -0.70 13.79 8.06
CA VAL A 50 -0.71 12.91 9.24
C VAL A 50 -2.05 13.01 9.99
N GLN A 51 -2.66 14.20 10.05
CA GLN A 51 -3.95 14.41 10.71
C GLN A 51 -5.11 13.72 9.99
N THR A 52 -5.18 13.78 8.65
CA THR A 52 -6.26 13.10 7.91
C THR A 52 -6.07 11.58 7.91
N ILE A 53 -4.83 11.10 7.93
CA ILE A 53 -4.55 9.66 8.09
C ILE A 53 -5.02 9.20 9.47
N LEU A 54 -4.77 9.97 10.53
CA LEU A 54 -5.24 9.65 11.89
C LEU A 54 -6.77 9.46 11.93
N THR A 55 -7.54 10.35 11.31
CA THR A 55 -9.01 10.26 11.33
C THR A 55 -9.54 9.09 10.50
N GLN A 56 -8.89 8.77 9.36
CA GLN A 56 -9.23 7.56 8.58
C GLN A 56 -8.87 6.27 9.35
N LEU A 57 -7.73 6.23 10.04
CA LEU A 57 -7.36 5.12 10.93
C LEU A 57 -8.36 4.95 12.09
N GLN A 58 -8.99 6.02 12.56
CA GLN A 58 -10.04 5.97 13.58
C GLN A 58 -11.35 5.43 12.99
N ALA A 59 -11.74 5.91 11.81
CA ALA A 59 -12.96 5.52 11.09
C ALA A 59 -12.97 4.03 10.70
N ILE A 60 -11.83 3.50 10.25
CA ILE A 60 -11.68 2.09 9.84
C ILE A 60 -11.59 1.14 11.04
N ALA A 61 -11.17 1.63 12.23
CA ALA A 61 -10.80 0.79 13.37
C ALA A 61 -11.83 -0.26 13.83
N PRO A 62 -13.16 -0.04 13.81
CA PRO A 62 -14.13 -1.05 14.25
C PRO A 62 -14.50 -2.08 13.17
N TYR A 63 -13.98 -1.94 11.94
CA TYR A 63 -14.28 -2.80 10.80
C TYR A 63 -13.23 -3.91 10.60
N PRO A 64 -13.55 -5.00 9.89
CA PRO A 64 -12.59 -6.07 9.62
C PRO A 64 -11.47 -5.66 8.65
N SER A 65 -11.72 -4.72 7.74
CA SER A 65 -10.73 -4.24 6.78
C SER A 65 -9.52 -3.60 7.49
N GLN A 66 -8.32 -4.05 7.14
CA GLN A 66 -7.08 -3.58 7.76
C GLN A 66 -6.51 -2.35 7.04
N PRO A 67 -6.16 -1.26 7.74
CA PRO A 67 -5.56 -0.10 7.10
C PRO A 67 -4.07 -0.33 6.80
N VAL A 68 -3.67 0.01 5.57
CA VAL A 68 -2.28 0.17 5.13
C VAL A 68 -2.07 1.65 4.81
N VAL A 69 -0.92 2.22 5.18
CA VAL A 69 -0.63 3.63 4.93
C VAL A 69 0.57 3.77 4.02
N ARG A 70 0.44 4.57 2.96
CA ARG A 70 1.56 4.97 2.11
C ARG A 70 2.09 6.34 2.56
N PRO A 71 3.32 6.48 3.09
CA PRO A 71 3.94 7.78 3.28
C PRO A 71 4.22 8.44 1.93
N SER A 72 4.47 9.76 1.92
CA SER A 72 4.82 10.49 0.70
C SER A 72 6.23 10.19 0.18
N TRP A 73 7.08 9.60 1.02
CA TRP A 73 8.42 9.14 0.66
C TRP A 73 8.95 8.12 1.69
N ASN A 74 10.09 7.50 1.41
CA ASN A 74 10.89 6.76 2.40
C ASN A 74 11.61 7.72 3.38
N ASP A 75 10.84 8.51 4.14
CA ASP A 75 11.33 9.46 5.13
C ASP A 75 11.16 8.91 6.57
N PRO A 76 12.25 8.65 7.31
CA PRO A 76 12.17 8.20 8.70
C PRO A 76 11.40 9.15 9.63
N VAL A 77 11.36 10.45 9.34
CA VAL A 77 10.61 11.42 10.15
C VAL A 77 9.11 11.24 9.95
N GLN A 78 8.64 11.22 8.70
CA GLN A 78 7.24 10.96 8.38
C GLN A 78 6.80 9.56 8.83
N ILE A 79 7.62 8.53 8.58
CA ILE A 79 7.34 7.15 9.04
C ILE A 79 7.09 7.15 10.55
N LYS A 80 7.96 7.77 11.36
CA LYS A 80 7.76 7.87 12.81
C LYS A 80 6.40 8.50 13.17
N GLN A 81 6.02 9.59 12.51
CA GLN A 81 4.73 10.26 12.76
C GLN A 81 3.53 9.35 12.45
N LEU A 82 3.57 8.62 11.33
CA LEU A 82 2.52 7.67 10.93
C LEU A 82 2.41 6.49 11.90
N LEU A 83 3.56 5.98 12.37
CA LEU A 83 3.56 4.90 13.35
C LEU A 83 3.04 5.36 14.71
N ASP A 84 3.25 6.61 15.11
CA ASP A 84 2.77 7.14 16.40
C ASP A 84 1.25 7.40 16.41
N ILE A 85 0.63 7.70 15.27
CA ILE A 85 -0.84 7.68 15.12
C ILE A 85 -1.41 6.26 15.01
N GLY A 86 -0.55 5.24 14.96
CA GLY A 86 -0.92 3.83 15.08
C GLY A 86 -1.06 3.09 13.74
N ALA A 87 -0.45 3.57 12.66
CA ALA A 87 -0.24 2.75 11.48
C ALA A 87 0.70 1.58 11.84
N GLN A 88 0.35 0.36 11.42
CA GLN A 88 1.17 -0.85 11.66
C GLN A 88 1.69 -1.48 10.37
N THR A 89 1.08 -1.18 9.24
CA THR A 89 1.51 -1.63 7.91
C THR A 89 1.77 -0.41 7.05
N LEU A 90 3.00 -0.31 6.53
CA LEU A 90 3.41 0.77 5.63
C LEU A 90 3.71 0.22 4.24
N LEU A 91 3.26 0.95 3.22
CA LEU A 91 3.64 0.75 1.83
C LEU A 91 4.57 1.90 1.42
N VAL A 92 5.88 1.67 1.46
CA VAL A 92 6.90 2.71 1.26
C VAL A 92 7.19 2.87 -0.25
N PRO A 93 6.96 4.05 -0.84
CA PRO A 93 7.14 4.27 -2.27
C PRO A 93 8.61 4.36 -2.67
N MET A 94 8.88 4.19 -3.97
CA MET A 94 10.15 4.53 -4.63
C MET A 94 11.40 3.93 -3.96
N VAL A 95 11.34 2.67 -3.55
CA VAL A 95 12.50 1.96 -2.98
C VAL A 95 13.32 1.37 -4.12
N GLN A 96 14.51 1.94 -4.34
CA GLN A 96 15.36 1.64 -5.49
C GLN A 96 16.37 0.52 -5.23
N ASN A 97 16.74 0.30 -3.97
CA ASN A 97 17.81 -0.63 -3.60
C ASN A 97 17.67 -1.19 -2.17
N ALA A 98 18.55 -2.12 -1.82
CA ALA A 98 18.53 -2.80 -0.53
C ALA A 98 18.87 -1.88 0.67
N ASP A 99 19.63 -0.80 0.47
CA ASP A 99 19.94 0.15 1.55
C ASP A 99 18.72 1.00 1.91
N GLU A 100 17.96 1.45 0.92
CA GLU A 100 16.69 2.15 1.12
C GLU A 100 15.64 1.23 1.77
N ALA A 101 15.57 -0.03 1.34
CA ALA A 101 14.72 -1.02 1.99
C ALA A 101 15.13 -1.25 3.47
N ARG A 102 16.43 -1.36 3.76
CA ARG A 102 16.95 -1.44 5.14
C ARG A 102 16.60 -0.20 5.96
N LEU A 103 16.65 0.98 5.36
CA LEU A 103 16.28 2.24 6.01
C LEU A 103 14.80 2.24 6.38
N ALA A 104 13.92 1.84 5.46
CA ALA A 104 12.48 1.72 5.70
C ALA A 104 12.21 0.78 6.89
N VAL A 105 12.83 -0.39 6.91
CA VAL A 105 12.72 -1.35 8.03
C VAL A 105 13.20 -0.73 9.34
N LYS A 106 14.41 -0.15 9.37
CA LYS A 106 14.99 0.47 10.57
C LYS A 106 14.12 1.61 11.10
N ALA A 107 13.47 2.39 10.24
CA ALA A 107 12.60 3.48 10.64
C ALA A 107 11.35 3.01 11.42
N THR A 108 10.94 1.75 11.24
CA THR A 108 9.77 1.18 11.94
C THR A 108 10.06 0.53 13.28
N ARG A 109 11.33 0.23 13.56
CA ARG A 109 11.75 -0.55 14.73
C ARG A 109 12.40 0.32 15.80
N TYR A 110 12.12 0.03 17.07
CA TYR A 110 12.83 0.63 18.19
C TYR A 110 14.29 0.11 18.30
N PRO A 111 15.21 0.87 18.90
CA PRO A 111 16.55 0.39 19.23
C PRO A 111 16.52 -0.90 20.07
N PRO A 112 17.47 -1.84 19.89
CA PRO A 112 18.62 -1.77 18.98
C PRO A 112 18.31 -2.20 17.53
N ALA A 113 17.09 -2.67 17.23
CA ALA A 113 16.73 -3.19 15.91
C ALA A 113 16.49 -2.11 14.84
N GLY A 114 16.38 -0.84 15.25
CA GLY A 114 16.13 0.28 14.36
C GLY A 114 16.37 1.64 15.02
N ILE A 115 15.76 2.66 14.45
CA ILE A 115 15.97 4.08 14.78
C ILE A 115 14.68 4.82 15.16
N ARG A 116 13.57 4.11 15.37
CA ARG A 116 12.30 4.72 15.77
C ARG A 116 12.46 5.45 17.11
N GLY A 117 12.06 6.72 17.15
CA GLY A 117 12.07 7.52 18.38
C GLY A 117 10.99 7.08 19.38
N VAL A 118 11.30 7.03 20.67
CA VAL A 118 10.37 6.61 21.72
C VAL A 118 9.48 7.78 22.13
N GLY A 119 8.17 7.66 21.93
CA GLY A 119 7.16 8.68 22.28
C GLY A 119 5.85 8.07 22.78
N SER A 120 5.88 6.86 23.35
CA SER A 120 4.68 6.04 23.57
C SER A 120 3.61 6.72 24.43
N ALA A 121 3.97 7.53 25.42
CA ALA A 121 2.99 8.22 26.29
C ALA A 121 2.07 9.18 25.53
N LEU A 122 2.55 9.78 24.43
CA LEU A 122 1.83 10.75 23.62
C LEU A 122 1.03 10.09 22.48
N ALA A 123 1.43 8.88 22.10
CA ALA A 123 1.05 8.25 20.85
C ALA A 123 -0.24 7.43 20.94
N ARG A 124 -1.10 7.53 19.92
CA ARG A 124 -2.27 6.64 19.74
C ARG A 124 -1.84 5.19 19.59
N ALA A 125 -0.66 4.93 19.04
CA ALA A 125 -0.11 3.59 18.83
C ALA A 125 -0.15 2.72 20.10
N SER A 126 0.30 3.26 21.24
CA SER A 126 0.27 2.59 22.54
C SER A 126 -1.07 2.74 23.27
N ARG A 127 -2.06 3.39 22.63
CA ARG A 127 -3.29 3.91 23.24
C ARG A 127 -2.99 4.77 24.48
N TRP A 128 -1.99 5.65 24.35
CA TRP A 128 -1.49 6.50 25.45
C TRP A 128 -1.07 5.66 26.66
N ASN A 129 -0.14 4.72 26.43
CA ASN A 129 0.39 3.73 27.38
C ASN A 129 -0.65 2.76 27.98
N ARG A 130 -1.84 2.64 27.40
CA ARG A 130 -2.83 1.64 27.83
C ARG A 130 -2.57 0.24 27.27
N VAL A 131 -1.75 0.11 26.23
CA VAL A 131 -1.29 -1.20 25.74
C VAL A 131 -0.11 -1.67 26.59
N PRO A 132 -0.24 -2.76 27.37
CA PRO A 132 0.85 -3.30 28.16
C PRO A 132 2.02 -3.73 27.29
N ASP A 133 3.26 -3.54 27.78
CA ASP A 133 4.51 -3.96 27.13
C ASP A 133 4.65 -3.51 25.66
N TYR A 134 4.03 -2.38 25.29
CA TYR A 134 4.00 -1.88 23.91
C TYR A 134 5.40 -1.83 23.27
N LEU A 135 6.39 -1.29 23.98
CA LEU A 135 7.76 -1.13 23.46
C LEU A 135 8.45 -2.47 23.15
N HIS A 136 8.06 -3.55 23.84
CA HIS A 136 8.63 -4.88 23.64
C HIS A 136 7.90 -5.67 22.56
N GLN A 137 6.61 -5.40 22.32
CA GLN A 137 5.79 -6.17 21.38
C GLN A 137 5.69 -5.53 19.99
N VAL A 138 5.83 -4.20 19.87
CA VAL A 138 5.40 -3.51 18.64
C VAL A 138 6.28 -3.82 17.43
N ASN A 139 7.58 -4.08 17.60
CA ASN A 139 8.48 -4.38 16.49
C ASN A 139 8.01 -5.59 15.68
N ASP A 140 7.51 -6.63 16.36
CA ASP A 140 7.02 -7.86 15.72
C ASP A 140 5.71 -7.63 14.94
N ALA A 141 4.92 -6.64 15.36
CA ALA A 141 3.66 -6.29 14.74
C ALA A 141 3.79 -5.29 13.57
N MET A 142 4.97 -4.70 13.33
CA MET A 142 5.21 -3.82 12.18
C MET A 142 5.30 -4.63 10.90
N CYS A 143 4.59 -4.20 9.85
CA CYS A 143 4.64 -4.80 8.53
C CYS A 143 5.19 -3.78 7.53
N VAL A 144 6.30 -4.11 6.86
CA VAL A 144 6.95 -3.21 5.89
C VAL A 144 6.80 -3.78 4.49
N LEU A 145 6.05 -3.05 3.67
CA LEU A 145 5.92 -3.28 2.24
C LEU A 145 6.73 -2.19 1.52
N VAL A 146 7.50 -2.57 0.50
CA VAL A 146 8.30 -1.62 -0.28
C VAL A 146 7.84 -1.64 -1.74
N GLN A 147 7.75 -0.48 -2.38
CA GLN A 147 7.39 -0.38 -3.79
C GLN A 147 8.64 -0.39 -4.67
N ILE A 148 8.60 -1.21 -5.72
CA ILE A 148 9.53 -1.16 -6.85
C ILE A 148 8.82 -0.58 -8.08
N GLU A 149 9.39 0.48 -8.63
CA GLU A 149 8.70 1.36 -9.58
C GLU A 149 9.55 1.70 -10.81
N THR A 150 10.79 1.21 -10.85
CA THR A 150 11.76 1.52 -11.91
C THR A 150 12.54 0.28 -12.34
N ARG A 151 13.19 0.34 -13.49
CA ARG A 151 14.12 -0.67 -13.99
C ARG A 151 15.30 -0.89 -13.04
N GLU A 152 15.74 0.15 -12.34
CA GLU A 152 16.77 0.06 -11.29
C GLU A 152 16.25 -0.73 -10.07
N ALA A 153 15.02 -0.46 -9.62
CA ALA A 153 14.43 -1.24 -8.54
C ALA A 153 14.22 -2.71 -8.94
N LEU A 154 13.89 -2.98 -10.20
CA LEU A 154 13.81 -4.34 -10.74
C LEU A 154 15.17 -5.04 -10.78
N SER A 155 16.24 -4.35 -11.20
CA SER A 155 17.59 -4.92 -11.24
C SER A 155 18.12 -5.25 -9.84
N ASN A 156 17.75 -4.44 -8.84
CA ASN A 156 18.10 -4.61 -7.43
C ASN A 156 17.12 -5.50 -6.65
N LEU A 157 16.08 -6.04 -7.30
CA LEU A 157 15.04 -6.82 -6.64
C LEU A 157 15.61 -7.99 -5.82
N PRO A 158 16.58 -8.81 -6.30
CA PRO A 158 17.16 -9.88 -5.50
C PRO A 158 17.73 -9.39 -4.15
N GLN A 159 18.45 -8.27 -4.16
CA GLN A 159 19.08 -7.71 -2.97
C GLN A 159 18.04 -7.07 -2.03
N ILE A 160 16.96 -6.49 -2.56
CA ILE A 160 15.80 -6.03 -1.77
C ILE A 160 15.11 -7.22 -1.10
N LEU A 161 14.99 -8.35 -1.81
CA LEU A 161 14.41 -9.59 -1.29
C LEU A 161 15.27 -10.23 -0.19
N ASP A 162 16.57 -9.95 -0.11
CA ASP A 162 17.43 -10.40 1.00
C ASP A 162 17.32 -9.54 2.28
N VAL A 163 16.66 -8.38 2.22
CA VAL A 163 16.54 -7.49 3.39
C VAL A 163 15.57 -8.07 4.41
N GLU A 164 16.09 -8.43 5.59
CA GLU A 164 15.28 -8.83 6.74
C GLU A 164 14.35 -7.69 7.18
N GLY A 165 13.09 -8.02 7.45
CA GLY A 165 12.06 -7.07 7.85
C GLY A 165 11.24 -6.47 6.71
N VAL A 166 11.64 -6.68 5.45
CA VAL A 166 10.73 -6.44 4.31
C VAL A 166 9.78 -7.64 4.21
N ASP A 167 8.51 -7.44 4.55
CA ASP A 167 7.49 -8.49 4.56
C ASP A 167 6.87 -8.70 3.16
N GLY A 168 6.88 -7.67 2.33
CA GLY A 168 6.35 -7.73 0.96
C GLY A 168 6.94 -6.67 0.04
N VAL A 169 6.83 -6.94 -1.26
CA VAL A 169 7.26 -6.03 -2.33
C VAL A 169 6.08 -5.79 -3.25
N PHE A 170 5.78 -4.51 -3.45
CA PHE A 170 4.70 -4.04 -4.31
C PHE A 170 5.26 -3.52 -5.63
N ILE A 171 4.62 -3.85 -6.74
CA ILE A 171 5.00 -3.35 -8.06
C ILE A 171 4.00 -2.27 -8.46
N GLY A 172 4.49 -1.05 -8.72
CA GLY A 172 3.66 0.06 -9.22
C GLY A 172 3.60 0.07 -10.75
N PRO A 173 2.52 -0.40 -11.41
CA PRO A 173 2.54 -0.61 -12.85
C PRO A 173 2.58 0.70 -13.64
N ALA A 174 1.98 1.77 -13.12
CA ALA A 174 1.97 3.08 -13.75
C ALA A 174 3.40 3.64 -13.85
N ASP A 175 4.09 3.77 -12.71
CA ASP A 175 5.46 4.29 -12.64
C ASP A 175 6.45 3.40 -13.38
N LEU A 176 6.33 2.08 -13.24
CA LEU A 176 7.19 1.14 -13.97
C LEU A 176 6.99 1.25 -15.48
N SER A 177 5.76 1.37 -15.96
CA SER A 177 5.50 1.57 -17.38
C SER A 177 6.10 2.88 -17.89
N ALA A 178 6.04 3.94 -17.09
CA ALA A 178 6.63 5.23 -17.44
C ALA A 178 8.15 5.16 -17.52
N ASP A 179 8.83 4.57 -16.53
CA ASP A 179 10.29 4.40 -16.57
C ASP A 179 10.73 3.48 -17.72
N MET A 180 9.95 2.45 -18.05
CA MET A 180 10.23 1.57 -19.20
C MET A 180 9.97 2.23 -20.57
N GLY A 181 9.48 3.46 -20.63
CA GLY A 181 9.20 4.20 -21.87
C GLY A 181 7.81 3.97 -22.45
N PHE A 182 6.90 3.36 -21.69
CA PHE A 182 5.51 3.07 -22.03
C PHE A 182 4.53 3.87 -21.15
N SER A 183 4.80 5.16 -20.94
CA SER A 183 4.02 6.03 -20.06
C SER A 183 2.51 5.91 -20.29
N GLY A 184 1.80 5.53 -19.23
CA GLY A 184 0.35 5.38 -19.25
C GLY A 184 -0.17 4.09 -19.90
N ASN A 185 0.72 3.18 -20.31
CA ASN A 185 0.36 1.89 -20.90
C ASN A 185 1.00 0.71 -20.14
N PRO A 186 0.52 0.41 -18.92
CA PRO A 186 1.00 -0.75 -18.16
C PRO A 186 0.66 -2.09 -18.82
N GLN A 187 -0.24 -2.11 -19.81
CA GLN A 187 -0.61 -3.33 -20.56
C GLN A 187 0.37 -3.67 -21.68
N HIS A 188 1.41 -2.87 -21.90
CA HIS A 188 2.44 -3.19 -22.88
C HIS A 188 3.09 -4.57 -22.55
N PRO A 189 3.30 -5.47 -23.54
CA PRO A 189 3.78 -6.83 -23.28
C PRO A 189 5.09 -6.90 -22.48
N GLU A 190 6.02 -5.98 -22.70
CA GLU A 190 7.28 -5.92 -21.95
C GLU A 190 7.06 -5.55 -20.47
N VAL A 191 6.13 -4.63 -20.20
CA VAL A 191 5.78 -4.24 -18.82
C VAL A 191 5.09 -5.39 -18.11
N GLN A 192 4.14 -6.05 -18.79
CA GLN A 192 3.46 -7.24 -18.26
C GLN A 192 4.47 -8.36 -17.94
N ALA A 193 5.40 -8.64 -18.86
CA ALA A 193 6.44 -9.65 -18.62
C ALA A 193 7.33 -9.30 -17.41
N ALA A 194 7.72 -8.03 -17.26
CA ALA A 194 8.49 -7.57 -16.10
C ALA A 194 7.71 -7.72 -14.78
N ILE A 195 6.43 -7.36 -14.77
CA ILE A 195 5.55 -7.50 -13.60
C ILE A 195 5.39 -8.98 -13.22
N GLU A 196 5.07 -9.85 -14.18
CA GLU A 196 4.88 -11.28 -13.92
C GLU A 196 6.15 -11.95 -13.41
N HIS A 197 7.31 -11.58 -13.99
CA HIS A 197 8.60 -12.07 -13.54
C HIS A 197 8.90 -11.64 -12.10
N ALA A 198 8.70 -10.36 -11.78
CA ALA A 198 8.91 -9.84 -10.44
C ALA A 198 7.99 -10.51 -9.41
N ILE A 199 6.69 -10.71 -9.72
CA ILE A 199 5.75 -11.45 -8.85
C ILE A 199 6.30 -12.85 -8.52
N GLY A 200 6.76 -13.58 -9.54
CA GLY A 200 7.34 -14.91 -9.38
C GLY A 200 8.59 -14.89 -8.49
N GLN A 201 9.51 -13.95 -8.68
CA GLN A 201 10.73 -13.81 -7.88
C GLN A 201 10.42 -13.48 -6.42
N ILE A 202 9.54 -12.51 -6.17
CA ILE A 202 9.14 -12.10 -4.82
C ILE A 202 8.53 -13.28 -4.07
N ARG A 203 7.64 -14.03 -4.73
CA ARG A 203 6.99 -15.20 -4.14
C ARG A 203 7.97 -16.32 -3.86
N ALA A 204 8.89 -16.60 -4.78
CA ALA A 204 9.91 -17.62 -4.63
C ALA A 204 10.89 -17.32 -3.47
N ALA A 205 11.15 -16.04 -3.19
CA ALA A 205 11.95 -15.60 -2.05
C ALA A 205 11.18 -15.67 -0.70
N GLY A 206 9.94 -16.17 -0.68
CA GLY A 206 9.13 -16.30 0.52
C GLY A 206 8.53 -14.98 1.03
N LYS A 207 8.57 -13.91 0.22
CA LYS A 207 7.96 -12.61 0.52
C LYS A 207 6.61 -12.46 -0.20
N ALA A 208 5.81 -11.50 0.24
CA ALA A 208 4.51 -11.25 -0.36
C ALA A 208 4.65 -10.33 -1.58
N PRO A 209 4.18 -10.73 -2.79
CA PRO A 209 4.06 -9.81 -3.92
C PRO A 209 2.75 -9.03 -3.82
N GLY A 210 2.77 -7.75 -4.17
CA GLY A 210 1.56 -6.93 -4.27
C GLY A 210 1.55 -6.02 -5.49
N ILE A 211 0.36 -5.54 -5.84
CA ILE A 211 0.13 -4.73 -7.03
C ILE A 211 -1.21 -4.00 -6.96
N LEU A 212 -1.34 -2.85 -7.62
CA LEU A 212 -2.61 -2.21 -7.94
C LEU A 212 -2.98 -2.54 -9.39
N MET A 213 -4.14 -3.17 -9.58
CA MET A 213 -4.64 -3.51 -10.92
C MET A 213 -6.16 -3.44 -10.97
N ALA A 214 -6.69 -2.40 -11.62
CA ALA A 214 -8.13 -2.21 -11.81
C ALA A 214 -8.74 -3.13 -12.88
N ASN A 215 -7.92 -3.66 -13.80
CA ASN A 215 -8.38 -4.67 -14.76
C ASN A 215 -8.55 -6.02 -14.05
N GLU A 216 -9.79 -6.50 -13.94
CA GLU A 216 -10.11 -7.73 -13.20
C GLU A 216 -9.42 -8.99 -13.76
N GLN A 217 -9.28 -9.10 -15.09
CA GLN A 217 -8.65 -10.27 -15.70
C GLN A 217 -7.16 -10.33 -15.33
N LEU A 218 -6.47 -9.20 -15.37
CA LEU A 218 -5.08 -9.09 -14.95
C LEU A 218 -4.93 -9.28 -13.44
N ALA A 219 -5.81 -8.70 -12.62
CA ALA A 219 -5.79 -8.92 -11.16
C ALA A 219 -5.91 -10.41 -10.81
N LYS A 220 -6.85 -11.13 -11.45
CA LYS A 220 -7.00 -12.60 -11.30
C LYS A 220 -5.76 -13.35 -11.77
N ARG A 221 -5.14 -12.93 -12.87
CA ARG A 221 -3.88 -13.51 -13.37
C ARG A 221 -2.74 -13.34 -12.36
N TYR A 222 -2.57 -12.16 -11.77
CA TYR A 222 -1.53 -11.93 -10.77
C TYR A 222 -1.76 -12.72 -9.48
N LEU A 223 -3.01 -12.88 -9.05
CA LEU A 223 -3.38 -13.78 -7.95
C LEU A 223 -2.98 -15.23 -8.25
N GLN A 224 -3.23 -15.71 -9.48
CA GLN A 224 -2.81 -17.06 -9.93
C GLN A 224 -1.29 -17.23 -9.93
N LEU A 225 -0.54 -16.17 -10.24
CA LEU A 225 0.93 -16.15 -10.19
C LEU A 225 1.49 -16.04 -8.76
N GLY A 226 0.63 -15.84 -7.76
CA GLY A 226 1.01 -15.85 -6.34
C GLY A 226 1.11 -14.48 -5.68
N ALA A 227 0.56 -13.42 -6.30
CA ALA A 227 0.38 -12.14 -5.62
C ALA A 227 -0.52 -12.32 -4.38
N LEU A 228 -0.13 -11.68 -3.28
CA LEU A 228 -0.76 -11.83 -1.97
C LEU A 228 -1.48 -10.60 -1.46
N PHE A 229 -1.17 -9.40 -1.92
CA PHE A 229 -1.93 -8.20 -1.57
C PHE A 229 -2.20 -7.37 -2.82
N VAL A 230 -3.41 -7.51 -3.35
CA VAL A 230 -3.80 -6.95 -4.65
C VAL A 230 -4.87 -5.90 -4.42
N ALA A 231 -4.55 -4.64 -4.70
CA ALA A 231 -5.56 -3.60 -4.77
C ALA A 231 -6.27 -3.69 -6.12
N VAL A 232 -7.59 -3.75 -6.10
CA VAL A 232 -8.41 -4.01 -7.31
C VAL A 232 -9.19 -2.79 -7.79
N GLY A 233 -8.98 -1.63 -7.17
CA GLY A 233 -9.63 -0.39 -7.54
C GLY A 233 -9.17 0.79 -6.71
N VAL A 234 -9.64 1.97 -7.12
CA VAL A 234 -9.41 3.26 -6.45
C VAL A 234 -10.77 3.91 -6.21
N ASP A 235 -11.01 4.39 -5.00
CA ASP A 235 -12.30 4.98 -4.61
C ASP A 235 -12.73 6.16 -5.50
N THR A 236 -11.81 7.03 -5.88
CA THR A 236 -12.06 8.17 -6.79
C THR A 236 -12.48 7.71 -8.18
N THR A 237 -11.79 6.70 -8.75
CA THR A 237 -12.16 6.09 -10.04
C THR A 237 -13.54 5.44 -9.96
N LEU A 238 -13.80 4.65 -8.92
CA LEU A 238 -15.10 3.99 -8.74
C LEU A 238 -16.24 5.00 -8.66
N LEU A 239 -16.07 6.07 -7.88
CA LEU A 239 -17.06 7.14 -7.74
C LEU A 239 -17.28 7.87 -9.07
N ALA A 240 -16.19 8.29 -9.74
CA ALA A 240 -16.26 9.02 -11.00
C ALA A 240 -16.94 8.20 -12.10
N ARG A 241 -16.47 6.98 -12.35
CA ARG A 241 -17.03 6.09 -13.38
C ARG A 241 -18.47 5.69 -13.07
N GLY A 242 -18.78 5.41 -11.81
CA GLY A 242 -20.15 5.09 -11.37
C GLY A 242 -21.13 6.25 -11.59
N ALA A 243 -20.72 7.47 -11.24
CA ALA A 243 -21.53 8.67 -11.45
C ALA A 243 -21.73 9.00 -12.94
N GLU A 244 -20.66 8.95 -13.74
CA GLU A 244 -20.72 9.18 -15.19
C GLU A 244 -21.62 8.17 -15.89
N ALA A 245 -21.48 6.88 -15.58
CA ALA A 245 -22.31 5.83 -16.15
C ALA A 245 -23.79 6.00 -15.77
N LEU A 246 -24.08 6.46 -14.55
CA LEU A 246 -25.45 6.78 -14.13
C LEU A 246 -26.01 7.95 -14.94
N ALA A 247 -25.28 9.06 -15.05
CA ALA A 247 -25.72 10.24 -15.79
C ALA A 247 -25.97 9.92 -17.28
N ALA A 248 -25.10 9.13 -17.91
CA ALA A 248 -25.23 8.70 -19.30
C ALA A 248 -26.53 7.91 -19.56
N ARG A 249 -26.98 7.08 -18.61
CA ARG A 249 -28.26 6.34 -18.72
C ARG A 249 -29.49 7.26 -18.75
N PHE A 250 -29.36 8.52 -18.32
CA PHE A 250 -30.42 9.53 -18.34
C PHE A 250 -30.18 10.64 -19.39
N GLY A 251 -29.25 10.44 -20.32
CA GLY A 251 -29.05 11.37 -21.45
C GLY A 251 -28.33 12.67 -21.10
N ALA A 252 -27.62 12.73 -19.97
CA ALA A 252 -26.66 13.80 -19.72
C ALA A 252 -25.42 13.55 -20.60
N GLU A 253 -25.40 14.13 -21.80
CA GLU A 253 -24.24 14.05 -22.70
C GLU A 253 -23.04 14.81 -22.09
N LYS A 254 -21.86 14.16 -22.12
CA LYS A 254 -20.60 14.90 -21.98
C LYS A 254 -20.43 15.73 -23.25
N THR A 255 -20.43 17.05 -23.14
CA THR A 255 -19.75 17.91 -24.12
C THR A 255 -18.26 17.59 -24.02
N ALA A 256 -17.80 16.55 -24.72
CA ALA A 256 -16.44 16.06 -24.63
C ALA A 256 -15.53 16.85 -25.58
N GLU A 257 -14.60 17.62 -25.02
CA GLU A 257 -13.25 17.66 -25.58
C GLU A 257 -12.48 16.49 -24.97
N ASP A 258 -11.89 15.66 -25.84
CA ASP A 258 -11.15 14.45 -25.52
C ASP A 258 -10.06 14.68 -24.45
N SER A 259 -10.15 13.95 -23.33
CA SER A 259 -8.94 13.60 -22.57
C SER A 259 -9.02 12.13 -22.17
N SER A 260 -8.21 11.32 -22.85
CA SER A 260 -7.92 9.93 -22.49
C SER A 260 -7.07 9.89 -21.22
N GLY A 261 -7.72 9.89 -20.07
CA GLY A 261 -7.08 9.68 -18.76
C GLY A 261 -6.92 8.19 -18.43
N VAL A 262 -5.76 7.85 -17.89
CA VAL A 262 -5.25 6.48 -17.64
C VAL A 262 -5.80 5.84 -16.34
N TYR A 263 -6.79 6.45 -15.69
CA TYR A 263 -7.38 5.96 -14.44
C TYR A 263 -8.88 5.67 -14.54
#